data_AF-A0A1M6TXW1-F1
#
_entry.id   AF-A0A1M6TXW1-F1
#
_cell.length_a   1.000
_cell.length_b   1.000
_cell.length_c   1.000
_cell.angle_alpha   90.00
_cell.angle_beta   90.00
_cell.angle_gamma   90.00
#
_symmetry.space_group_name_H-M   'P 1'
#
loop_
_entity.id
_entity.type
_entity.pdbx_description
1 polymer ?
#
loop_
_entity_poly.entity_id
_entity_poly.type
_entity_poly.pdbx_seq_one_letter_code
_entity_poly.pdbx_strand_id
1 'polypeptide(L)'
;MRIPAIAALLALVSAASQAGEYPSACRGFTSFPQGDLVQPARPPCLDYLVDRVSIEICQPLMDLYQIEVRAYVDCLKSENSAIIDRFNDAAKKFNCAQNGRLC
;
A
#
# COMPACT_ATOMS: atom_id res chain seq x y z
N MET A 1 -35.72 -42.46 1.38
CA MET A 1 -34.39 -41.92 1.03
C MET A 1 -34.43 -40.43 1.26
N ARG A 2 -33.46 -39.92 2.04
CA ARG A 2 -33.39 -38.53 2.54
C ARG A 2 -32.46 -37.72 1.65
N ILE A 3 -32.91 -36.56 1.16
CA ILE A 3 -32.03 -35.42 0.87
C ILE A 3 -32.87 -34.14 1.08
N PRO A 4 -32.75 -33.41 2.20
CA PRO A 4 -33.22 -32.03 2.22
C PRO A 4 -32.18 -31.16 1.49
N ALA A 5 -32.60 -30.54 0.40
CA ALA A 5 -31.84 -29.51 -0.28
C ALA A 5 -31.79 -28.26 0.60
N ILE A 6 -30.66 -28.03 1.25
CA ILE A 6 -30.38 -26.77 1.94
C ILE A 6 -29.92 -25.79 0.86
N ALA A 7 -30.86 -24.94 0.41
CA ALA A 7 -30.55 -23.78 -0.40
C ALA A 7 -29.82 -22.75 0.48
N ALA A 8 -28.50 -22.85 0.54
CA ALA A 8 -27.65 -21.78 1.03
C ALA A 8 -27.65 -20.65 -0.03
N LEU A 9 -28.63 -19.75 0.09
CA LEU A 9 -28.62 -18.49 -0.65
C LEU A 9 -27.42 -17.69 -0.18
N LEU A 10 -26.47 -17.51 -1.11
CA LEU A 10 -25.29 -16.69 -0.99
C LEU A 10 -25.66 -15.34 -0.37
N ALA A 11 -25.23 -15.13 0.87
CA ALA A 11 -24.99 -13.78 1.36
C ALA A 11 -23.88 -13.22 0.49
N LEU A 12 -24.25 -12.44 -0.52
CA LEU A 12 -23.38 -11.45 -1.13
C LEU A 12 -22.91 -10.55 0.01
N VAL A 13 -21.79 -10.92 0.61
CA VAL A 13 -20.95 -9.99 1.34
C VAL A 13 -20.51 -9.02 0.27
N SER A 14 -21.26 -7.92 0.16
CA SER A 14 -20.76 -6.66 -0.32
C SER A 14 -19.44 -6.45 0.41
N ALA A 15 -18.34 -6.83 -0.22
CA ALA A 15 -17.03 -6.43 0.19
C ALA A 15 -17.10 -4.91 0.13
N ALA A 16 -17.39 -4.29 1.27
CA ALA A 16 -17.18 -2.88 1.45
C ALA A 16 -15.74 -2.70 0.99
N SER A 17 -15.58 -2.02 -0.15
CA SER A 17 -14.29 -1.54 -0.59
C SER A 17 -13.83 -0.69 0.58
N GLN A 18 -13.03 -1.29 1.45
CA GLN A 18 -12.37 -0.55 2.50
C GLN A 18 -11.42 0.33 1.72
N ALA A 19 -11.89 1.54 1.40
CA ALA A 19 -11.04 2.70 1.25
C ALA A 19 -10.33 2.80 2.59
N GLY A 20 -9.33 1.94 2.78
CA GLY A 20 -8.49 1.94 3.95
C GLY A 20 -7.92 3.33 3.98
N GLU A 21 -8.13 4.02 5.08
CA GLU A 21 -7.49 5.29 5.37
C GLU A 21 -6.01 5.12 5.02
N TYR A 22 -5.59 5.71 3.89
CA TYR A 22 -4.21 5.63 3.47
C TYR A 22 -3.39 6.33 4.54
N PRO A 23 -2.27 5.74 5.00
CA PRO A 23 -1.36 6.37 5.92
C PRO A 23 -1.04 7.77 5.43
N SER A 24 -1.07 8.76 6.33
CA SER A 24 -0.81 10.15 5.97
C SER A 24 0.54 10.34 5.26
N ALA A 25 1.50 9.46 5.54
CA ALA A 25 2.82 9.38 4.90
C ALA A 25 2.76 9.08 3.39
N CYS A 26 1.71 8.40 2.92
CA CYS A 26 1.56 8.00 1.52
C CYS A 26 0.81 9.01 0.65
N ARG A 27 0.22 10.07 1.24
CA ARG A 27 -0.55 11.07 0.50
C ARG A 27 0.23 11.79 -0.61
N GLY A 28 1.55 11.92 -0.45
CA GLY A 28 2.41 12.50 -1.49
C GLY A 28 2.68 11.57 -2.68
N PHE A 29 2.32 10.30 -2.57
CA PHE A 29 2.65 9.26 -3.54
C PHE A 29 1.43 8.54 -4.10
N THR A 30 0.20 8.93 -3.77
CA THR A 30 -0.99 8.26 -4.29
C THR A 30 -1.52 8.94 -5.55
N SER A 31 -1.71 8.16 -6.61
CA SER A 31 -2.47 8.62 -7.78
C SER A 31 -3.97 8.56 -7.46
N PHE A 32 -4.61 9.73 -7.38
CA PHE A 32 -6.07 9.78 -7.36
C PHE A 32 -6.58 9.56 -8.80
N PRO A 33 -7.64 8.77 -9.05
CA PRO A 33 -8.54 8.07 -8.11
C PRO A 33 -8.21 6.59 -7.87
N GLN A 34 -7.13 6.06 -8.47
CA GLN A 34 -6.85 4.61 -8.48
C GLN A 34 -6.13 4.10 -7.24
N GLY A 35 -5.54 4.98 -6.41
CA GLY A 35 -4.88 4.61 -5.16
C GLY A 35 -3.51 3.96 -5.35
N ASP A 36 -3.04 3.78 -6.59
CA ASP A 36 -1.74 3.20 -6.85
C ASP A 36 -0.63 4.17 -6.43
N LEU A 37 0.40 3.61 -5.79
CA LEU A 37 1.59 4.33 -5.38
C LEU A 37 2.42 4.71 -6.61
N VAL A 38 2.62 6.01 -6.79
CA VAL A 38 3.44 6.63 -7.82
C VAL A 38 4.86 6.77 -7.30
N GLN A 39 5.81 6.25 -8.07
CA GLN A 39 7.23 6.32 -7.73
C GLN A 39 7.78 7.75 -7.95
N PRO A 40 8.76 8.19 -7.15
CA PRO A 40 9.49 9.42 -7.40
C PRO A 40 10.05 9.48 -8.82
N ALA A 41 9.98 10.64 -9.46
CA ALA A 41 10.45 10.82 -10.82
C ALA A 41 11.98 10.86 -10.86
N ARG A 42 12.57 10.08 -11.77
CA ARG A 42 14.02 10.13 -12.02
C ARG A 42 14.44 11.54 -12.46
N PRO A 43 15.53 12.12 -11.90
CA PRO A 43 16.03 13.41 -12.34
C PRO A 43 16.49 13.41 -13.80
N PRO A 44 16.10 14.40 -14.61
CA PRO A 44 16.50 14.48 -16.02
C PRO A 44 18.01 14.77 -16.20
N CYS A 45 18.67 15.33 -15.19
CA CYS A 45 20.12 15.59 -15.26
C CYS A 45 20.96 14.33 -15.39
N LEU A 46 20.41 13.16 -15.01
CA LEU A 46 21.06 11.87 -15.18
C LEU A 46 21.29 11.49 -16.65
N ASP A 47 20.57 12.10 -17.60
CA ASP A 47 20.76 11.82 -19.03
C ASP A 47 21.98 12.53 -19.65
N TYR A 48 22.60 13.48 -18.92
CA TYR A 48 23.64 14.37 -19.45
C TYR A 48 24.93 14.38 -18.59
N LEU A 49 25.16 13.34 -17.79
CA LEU A 49 26.35 13.20 -16.96
C LEU A 49 27.58 12.82 -17.81
N VAL A 50 28.33 13.81 -18.27
CA VAL A 50 29.48 13.64 -19.15
C VAL A 50 30.81 14.06 -18.50
N ASP A 51 30.76 14.97 -17.53
CA ASP A 51 31.93 15.51 -16.85
C ASP A 51 31.63 15.93 -15.40
N ARG A 52 32.66 16.35 -14.68
CA ARG A 52 32.56 16.78 -13.27
C ARG A 52 31.60 17.97 -13.09
N VAL A 53 31.53 18.88 -14.04
CA VAL A 53 30.66 20.06 -13.97
C VAL A 53 29.19 19.62 -14.07
N SER A 54 28.88 18.72 -15.01
CA SER A 54 27.52 18.15 -15.14
C SER A 54 27.09 17.37 -13.89
N ILE A 55 28.03 16.69 -13.21
CA ILE A 55 27.78 16.01 -11.94
C ILE A 55 27.49 17.01 -10.83
N GLU A 56 28.32 18.04 -10.68
CA GLU A 56 28.14 19.08 -9.66
C GLU A 56 26.82 19.84 -9.83
N ILE A 57 26.40 20.08 -11.07
CA ILE A 57 25.08 20.68 -11.39
C ILE A 57 23.92 19.72 -11.06
N CYS A 58 24.11 18.41 -11.25
CA CYS A 58 23.08 17.40 -11.00
C CYS A 58 22.95 17.05 -9.50
N GLN A 59 23.99 17.31 -8.70
CA GLN A 59 24.03 17.01 -7.26
C GLN A 59 22.78 17.47 -6.47
N PRO A 60 22.31 18.73 -6.55
CA PRO A 60 21.12 19.15 -5.80
C PRO A 60 19.84 18.41 -6.22
N LEU A 61 19.71 18.02 -7.49
CA LEU A 61 18.57 17.23 -7.97
C LEU A 61 18.62 15.79 -7.44
N MET A 62 19.83 15.23 -7.33
CA MET A 62 20.05 13.92 -6.71
C MET A 62 19.75 13.93 -5.21
N ASP A 63 20.13 15.00 -4.51
CA ASP A 63 19.84 15.16 -3.08
C ASP A 63 18.32 15.22 -2.83
N LEU A 64 17.59 15.99 -3.65
CA LEU A 64 16.12 16.03 -3.60
C LEU A 64 15.50 14.67 -3.92
N TYR A 65 15.95 14.01 -4.99
CA TYR A 65 15.48 12.69 -5.37
C TYR A 65 15.70 11.65 -4.25
N GLN A 66 16.83 11.73 -3.53
CA GLN A 66 17.11 10.86 -2.39
C GLN A 66 16.10 11.06 -1.25
N ILE A 67 15.71 12.31 -0.97
CA ILE A 67 14.69 12.64 0.05
C ILE A 67 13.34 12.05 -0.36
N GLU A 68 12.93 12.23 -1.62
CA GLU A 68 11.68 11.69 -2.15
C GLU A 68 11.64 10.16 -2.13
N VAL A 69 12.73 9.49 -2.54
CA VAL A 69 12.87 8.03 -2.48
C VAL A 69 12.78 7.53 -1.04
N ARG A 70 13.41 8.22 -0.08
CA ARG A 70 13.32 7.83 1.33
C ARG A 70 11.87 7.90 1.84
N ALA A 71 11.18 9.00 1.55
CA ALA A 71 9.78 9.17 1.93
C ALA A 71 8.87 8.12 1.26
N TYR A 72 9.13 7.78 0.00
CA TYR A 72 8.40 6.73 -0.72
C TYR A 72 8.59 5.35 -0.07
N VAL A 73 9.83 4.99 0.28
CA VAL A 73 10.13 3.72 0.96
C VAL A 73 9.48 3.64 2.34
N ASP A 74 9.44 4.74 3.09
CA ASP A 74 8.78 4.76 4.40
C ASP A 74 7.26 4.65 4.29
N CYS A 75 6.65 5.22 3.25
CA CYS A 75 5.26 4.95 2.88
C CYS A 75 5.03 3.45 2.61
N LEU A 76 5.86 2.81 1.77
CA LEU A 76 5.73 1.36 1.47
C LEU A 76 5.81 0.49 2.73
N LYS A 77 6.71 0.81 3.66
CA LYS A 77 6.79 0.09 4.95
C LYS A 77 5.50 0.23 5.76
N SER A 78 4.95 1.44 5.83
CA SER A 78 3.71 1.73 6.55
C SER A 78 2.51 0.98 5.95
N GLU A 79 2.42 0.91 4.63
CA GLU A 79 1.38 0.13 3.94
C GLU A 79 1.53 -1.36 4.26
N ASN A 80 2.75 -1.89 4.19
CA ASN A 80 3.00 -3.29 4.48
C ASN A 80 2.64 -3.67 5.93
N SER A 81 2.99 -2.83 6.92
CA SER A 81 2.58 -3.06 8.30
C SER A 81 1.06 -3.02 8.46
N ALA A 82 0.38 -2.06 7.85
CA ALA A 82 -1.07 -1.96 7.91
C ALA A 82 -1.77 -3.18 7.28
N ILE A 83 -1.24 -3.72 6.19
CA ILE A 83 -1.75 -4.95 5.56
C ILE A 83 -1.59 -6.15 6.50
N ILE A 84 -0.41 -6.30 7.11
CA ILE A 84 -0.14 -7.38 8.07
C ILE A 84 -1.08 -7.28 9.28
N ASP A 85 -1.26 -6.09 9.83
CA ASP A 85 -2.16 -5.87 10.97
C ASP A 85 -3.61 -6.22 10.62
N ARG A 86 -4.10 -5.77 9.45
CA ARG A 86 -5.45 -6.12 8.96
C ARG A 86 -5.61 -7.62 8.75
N PHE A 87 -4.59 -8.29 8.22
CA PHE A 87 -4.59 -9.74 8.06
C PHE A 87 -4.65 -10.45 9.42
N ASN A 88 -3.82 -10.05 10.38
CA ASN A 88 -3.79 -10.63 11.72
C ASN A 88 -5.11 -10.43 12.46
N ASP A 89 -5.71 -9.24 12.36
CA ASP A 89 -7.03 -8.96 12.91
C ASP A 89 -8.12 -9.82 12.29
N ALA A 90 -8.09 -10.01 10.97
CA ALA A 90 -9.02 -10.89 10.28
C ALA A 90 -8.84 -12.35 10.72
N ALA A 91 -7.60 -12.83 10.81
CA ALA A 91 -7.27 -14.17 11.28
C ALA A 91 -7.72 -14.40 12.73
N LYS A 92 -7.53 -13.41 13.61
CA LYS A 92 -8.00 -13.44 15.00
C LYS A 92 -9.53 -13.58 15.04
N LYS A 93 -10.27 -12.72 14.34
CA LYS A 93 -11.73 -12.78 14.26
C LYS A 93 -12.23 -14.13 13.75
N PHE A 94 -11.60 -14.66 12.70
CA PHE A 94 -11.92 -15.97 12.14
C PHE A 94 -11.74 -17.09 13.18
N ASN A 95 -10.59 -17.12 13.86
CA ASN A 95 -10.32 -18.12 14.89
C ASN A 95 -11.28 -18.02 16.08
N CYS A 96 -11.70 -16.81 16.47
CA CYS A 96 -12.65 -16.63 17.55
C CYS A 96 -14.06 -17.14 17.17
N ALA A 97 -14.50 -16.83 15.95
CA ALA A 97 -15.75 -17.35 15.41
C ALA A 97 -15.76 -18.88 15.33
N GLN A 98 -14.66 -19.50 14.88
CA GLN A 98 -14.53 -20.96 14.84
C GLN A 98 -14.61 -21.61 16.22
N ASN A 99 -14.04 -20.96 17.24
CA ASN A 99 -13.99 -21.50 18.59
C ASN A 99 -15.18 -21.10 19.47
N GLY A 100 -16.19 -20.42 18.92
CA GLY A 100 -17.35 -19.94 19.67
C GLY A 100 -17.01 -18.96 20.79
N ARG A 101 -15.90 -18.21 20.68
CA ARG A 101 -15.44 -17.23 21.68
C ARG A 101 -15.66 -15.81 21.18
N LEU A 102 -15.98 -14.90 22.10
CA LEU A 102 -16.01 -13.46 21.83
C LEU A 102 -14.58 -12.91 21.86
N CYS A 103 -14.24 -12.20 20.78
CA CYS A 103 -13.07 -11.37 20.56
C CYS A 103 -13.59 -10.08 19.92
#